data_AF-A0AAE3DI08-F1
#
_entry.id   AF-A0AAE3DI08-F1
#
_cell.length_a   1.000
_cell.length_b   1.000
_cell.length_c   1.000
_cell.angle_alpha   90.00
_cell.angle_beta   90.00
_cell.angle_gamma   90.00
#
_symmetry.space_group_name_H-M   'P 1'
#
loop_
_entity.id
_entity.type
_entity.pdbx_description
1 polymer ?
#
loop_
_entity_poly.entity_id
_entity_poly.type
_entity_poly.pdbx_seq_one_letter_code
_entity_poly.pdbx_strand_id
1 'polypeptide(L)'
;MSTLLGIDIGGTAVKIGVVDENGKVLLSETRSVSFDGYKTSIMTTVANLAGEVLEKSPVKIEGIGVSATGQIDVNSGTVIGVGAQLGDWLGSPVKKILEDRFHLPVTVINDANAAALGEQTFGRAKGKENVLVVTVGTGIGGGIIENGRLIQGRRGIGGEIGHYIINFDGVECPCGNRGCFERYGSTGALVRRFTENVALLEKLGVPAEDVNGKVIFDHLDDADVSATVNSWIDSIAFGIIGLVHIFNPEMVLIGGGISREDEHFIRPLREKILNGAMEQFAKGLEVEAAALGNNAGLLGACAYFRQNF
;
A
#
# COMPACT_ATOMS: atom_id res chain seq x y z
N MET A 1 15.41 20.34 15.31
CA MET A 1 15.21 19.36 14.22
C MET A 1 14.41 18.22 14.82
N SER A 2 13.14 18.09 14.43
CA SER A 2 12.23 17.11 15.03
C SER A 2 12.45 15.77 14.35
N THR A 3 13.03 14.82 15.09
CA THR A 3 13.31 13.47 14.59
C THR A 3 12.32 12.48 15.18
N LEU A 4 11.79 11.61 14.33
CA LEU A 4 10.78 10.61 14.68
C LEU A 4 11.34 9.21 14.47
N LEU A 5 10.84 8.24 15.25
CA LEU A 5 11.00 6.84 14.96
C LEU A 5 9.84 6.40 14.06
N GLY A 6 10.12 6.15 12.78
CA GLY A 6 9.19 5.51 11.88
C GLY A 6 9.21 3.99 12.07
N ILE A 7 8.05 3.36 12.07
CA ILE A 7 7.90 1.91 12.08
C ILE A 7 6.91 1.55 10.97
N ASP A 8 7.27 0.59 10.13
CA ASP A 8 6.44 0.05 9.06
C ASP A 8 6.29 -1.46 9.24
N ILE A 9 5.12 -1.89 9.71
CA ILE A 9 4.83 -3.27 10.10
C ILE A 9 4.02 -3.94 8.99
N GLY A 10 4.70 -4.71 8.15
CA GLY A 10 4.07 -5.57 7.14
C GLY A 10 3.74 -6.95 7.69
N GLY A 11 3.11 -7.79 6.85
CA GLY A 11 2.75 -9.16 7.24
C GLY A 11 3.93 -10.09 7.46
N THR A 12 5.08 -9.85 6.81
CA THR A 12 6.25 -10.77 6.84
C THR A 12 7.50 -10.14 7.44
N ALA A 13 7.59 -8.81 7.47
CA ALA A 13 8.71 -8.07 8.01
C ALA A 13 8.26 -6.73 8.62
N VAL A 14 9.07 -6.23 9.55
CA VAL A 14 9.01 -4.86 10.05
C VAL A 14 10.26 -4.10 9.61
N LYS A 15 10.08 -2.86 9.16
CA LYS A 15 11.14 -1.89 8.94
C LYS A 15 11.03 -0.77 9.97
N ILE A 16 12.13 -0.41 10.61
CA ILE A 16 12.17 0.68 11.60
C ILE A 16 13.28 1.64 11.21
N GLY A 17 13.05 2.94 11.34
CA GLY A 17 14.07 3.93 11.05
C GLY A 17 13.89 5.25 11.77
N VAL A 18 15.00 5.97 11.92
CA VAL A 18 15.06 7.31 12.48
C VAL A 18 14.93 8.30 11.32
N VAL A 19 13.92 9.16 11.34
CA VAL A 19 13.54 10.04 10.22
C VAL A 19 13.53 11.50 10.65
N ASP A 20 14.25 12.36 9.93
CA ASP A 20 14.30 13.81 10.19
C ASP A 20 13.09 14.57 9.61
N GLU A 21 12.99 15.88 9.85
CA GLU A 21 11.91 16.74 9.35
C GLU A 21 11.72 16.72 7.83
N ASN A 22 12.78 16.43 7.08
CA ASN A 22 12.78 16.44 5.62
C ASN A 22 12.49 15.05 5.01
N GLY A 23 12.27 14.04 5.84
CA GLY A 23 12.04 12.66 5.39
C GLY A 23 13.34 11.90 5.10
N LYS A 24 14.50 12.39 5.55
CA LYS A 24 15.75 11.65 5.44
C LYS A 24 15.79 10.57 6.50
N VAL A 25 16.03 9.34 6.07
CA VAL A 25 16.25 8.19 6.96
C VAL A 25 17.72 8.20 7.41
N LEU A 26 17.96 8.48 8.69
CA LEU A 26 19.30 8.57 9.29
C LEU A 26 19.86 7.21 9.68
N LEU A 27 18.98 6.30 10.09
CA LEU A 27 19.27 4.93 10.49
C LEU A 27 18.04 4.09 10.14
N SER A 28 18.24 2.88 9.65
CA SER A 28 17.14 1.93 9.45
C SER A 28 17.59 0.49 9.62
N GLU A 29 16.70 -0.33 10.17
CA GLU A 29 16.87 -1.77 10.30
C GLU A 29 15.60 -2.48 9.79
N THR A 30 15.72 -3.73 9.37
CA THR A 30 14.59 -4.57 8.94
C THR A 30 14.73 -5.96 9.52
N ARG A 31 13.63 -6.53 10.00
CA ARG A 31 13.60 -7.89 10.57
C ARG A 31 12.34 -8.62 10.13
N SER A 32 12.46 -9.91 9.85
CA SER A 32 11.27 -10.73 9.60
C SER A 32 10.43 -10.85 10.87
N VAL A 33 9.11 -10.79 10.73
CA VAL A 33 8.15 -11.07 11.82
C VAL A 33 7.49 -12.45 11.68
N SER A 34 7.82 -13.16 10.59
CA SER A 34 7.28 -14.49 10.26
C SER A 34 8.33 -15.60 10.33
N PHE A 35 9.51 -15.33 10.91
CA PHE A 35 10.68 -16.23 10.90
C PHE A 35 10.42 -17.59 11.58
N ASP A 36 9.46 -17.66 12.50
CA ASP A 36 9.07 -18.88 13.21
C ASP A 36 7.60 -19.28 12.96
N GLY A 37 6.99 -18.74 11.91
CA GLY A 37 5.57 -18.93 11.61
C GLY A 37 4.63 -18.22 12.57
N TYR A 38 5.01 -17.03 13.05
CA TYR A 38 4.24 -16.18 13.98
C TYR A 38 4.02 -16.81 15.36
N LYS A 39 4.93 -17.70 15.79
CA LYS A 39 4.92 -18.22 17.18
C LYS A 39 5.38 -17.14 18.15
N THR A 40 6.36 -16.34 17.74
CA THR A 40 6.71 -15.10 18.42
C THR A 40 5.74 -14.01 17.99
N SER A 41 5.14 -13.31 18.97
CA SER A 41 4.27 -12.16 18.69
C SER A 41 4.99 -11.12 17.82
N ILE A 42 4.28 -10.59 16.82
CA ILE A 42 4.78 -9.53 15.94
C ILE A 42 5.24 -8.35 16.80
N MET A 43 4.46 -7.96 17.81
CA MET A 43 4.77 -6.80 18.66
C MET A 43 6.01 -7.01 19.53
N THR A 44 6.32 -8.24 19.93
CA THR A 44 7.59 -8.54 20.63
C THR A 44 8.78 -8.23 19.71
N THR A 45 8.71 -8.67 18.45
CA THR A 45 9.77 -8.40 17.46
C THR A 45 9.91 -6.91 17.17
N VAL A 46 8.79 -6.21 16.99
CA VAL A 46 8.74 -4.76 16.74
C VAL A 46 9.33 -3.98 17.91
N ALA A 47 8.89 -4.25 19.15
CA ALA A 47 9.34 -3.51 20.33
C ALA A 47 10.84 -3.73 20.62
N ASN A 48 11.34 -4.96 20.42
CA ASN A 48 12.77 -5.25 20.56
C ASN A 48 13.59 -4.50 19.52
N LEU A 49 13.20 -4.57 18.24
CA LEU A 49 13.92 -3.88 17.17
C LEU A 49 13.87 -2.35 17.34
N ALA A 50 12.74 -1.80 17.78
CA ALA A 50 12.61 -0.37 18.07
C ALA A 50 13.58 0.06 19.18
N GLY A 51 13.74 -0.75 20.24
CA GLY A 51 14.72 -0.51 21.30
C GLY A 51 16.15 -0.49 20.76
N GLU A 52 16.52 -1.47 19.95
CA GLU A 52 17.86 -1.55 19.33
C GLU A 52 18.15 -0.34 18.42
N VAL A 53 17.17 0.12 17.64
CA VAL A 53 17.31 1.30 16.77
C VAL A 53 17.43 2.59 17.59
N LEU A 54 16.67 2.71 18.69
CA LEU A 54 16.74 3.87 19.58
C LEU A 54 18.08 3.95 20.32
N GLU A 55 18.64 2.82 20.77
CA GLU A 55 19.98 2.78 21.39
C GLU A 55 21.08 3.23 20.43
N LYS A 56 20.94 2.90 19.13
CA LYS A 56 21.87 3.32 18.07
C LYS A 56 21.57 4.74 17.55
N SER A 57 20.46 5.37 17.95
CA SER A 57 20.04 6.64 17.38
C SER A 57 21.06 7.74 17.69
N PRO A 58 21.51 8.52 16.68
CA PRO A 58 22.45 9.61 16.91
C PRO A 58 21.78 10.84 17.55
N VAL A 59 20.46 10.84 17.67
CA VAL A 59 19.65 11.98 18.09
C VAL A 59 18.48 11.56 18.98
N LYS A 60 17.96 12.51 19.76
CA LYS A 60 16.76 12.31 20.56
C LYS A 60 15.52 12.24 19.65
N ILE A 61 14.66 11.27 19.93
CA ILE A 61 13.38 11.08 19.24
C ILE A 61 12.25 11.78 19.99
N GLU A 62 11.35 12.44 19.27
CA GLU A 62 10.20 13.17 19.84
C GLU A 62 8.92 12.32 19.92
N GLY A 63 8.79 11.33 19.02
CA GLY A 63 7.62 10.45 18.96
C GLY A 63 7.80 9.30 17.97
N ILE A 64 6.81 8.41 17.93
CA ILE A 64 6.82 7.21 17.09
C ILE A 64 5.63 7.25 16.13
N GLY A 65 5.93 7.25 14.83
CA GLY A 65 4.94 7.07 13.77
C GLY A 65 4.92 5.62 13.32
N VAL A 66 3.75 4.98 13.34
CA VAL A 66 3.60 3.58 12.93
C VAL A 66 2.65 3.44 11.73
N SER A 67 3.16 2.83 10.67
CA SER A 67 2.43 2.22 9.56
C SER A 67 2.23 0.74 9.89
N ALA A 68 1.03 0.22 9.70
CA ALA A 68 0.69 -1.15 10.10
C ALA A 68 -0.26 -1.80 9.09
N THR A 69 0.02 -3.05 8.74
CA THR A 69 -0.86 -3.84 7.87
C THR A 69 -2.17 -4.20 8.57
N GLY A 70 -3.26 -4.18 7.82
CA GLY A 70 -4.62 -4.42 8.30
C GLY A 70 -5.41 -3.14 8.57
N GLN A 71 -6.62 -3.31 9.07
CA GLN A 71 -7.52 -2.22 9.44
C GLN A 71 -7.17 -1.74 10.85
N ILE A 72 -6.80 -0.46 10.96
CA ILE A 72 -6.36 0.15 12.21
C ILE A 72 -7.44 1.09 12.74
N ASP A 73 -7.85 0.90 14.00
CA ASP A 73 -8.61 1.93 14.69
C ASP A 73 -7.64 3.04 15.11
N VAL A 74 -7.63 4.16 14.38
CA VAL A 74 -6.63 5.23 14.60
C VAL A 74 -6.77 5.92 15.95
N ASN A 75 -7.92 5.79 16.62
CA ASN A 75 -8.15 6.41 17.93
C ASN A 75 -7.41 5.64 19.04
N SER A 76 -7.52 4.31 19.03
CA SER A 76 -6.86 3.43 20.01
C SER A 76 -5.48 2.95 19.55
N GLY A 77 -5.21 3.01 18.24
CA GLY A 77 -4.02 2.42 17.62
C GLY A 77 -4.00 0.90 17.70
N THR A 78 -5.18 0.28 17.62
CA THR A 78 -5.37 -1.17 17.68
C THR A 78 -5.68 -1.74 16.29
N VAL A 79 -5.14 -2.92 16.00
CA VAL A 79 -5.48 -3.69 14.79
C VAL A 79 -6.87 -4.31 14.97
N ILE A 80 -7.84 -3.91 14.16
CA ILE A 80 -9.25 -4.34 14.28
C ILE A 80 -9.74 -5.23 13.13
N GLY A 81 -8.93 -5.41 12.09
CA GLY A 81 -9.22 -6.30 10.97
C GLY A 81 -7.95 -6.70 10.23
N VAL A 82 -7.91 -7.92 9.72
CA VAL A 82 -6.74 -8.49 9.02
C VAL A 82 -7.21 -9.27 7.80
N GLY A 83 -6.47 -9.17 6.69
CA GLY A 83 -6.73 -9.94 5.46
C GLY A 83 -6.05 -11.32 5.46
N ALA A 84 -5.11 -11.56 6.38
CA ALA A 84 -4.36 -12.82 6.51
C ALA A 84 -4.25 -13.23 7.98
N GLN A 85 -4.06 -14.52 8.23
CA GLN A 85 -3.83 -15.04 9.58
C GLN A 85 -2.37 -14.79 9.99
N LEU A 86 -2.15 -13.75 10.81
CA LEU A 86 -0.84 -13.27 11.25
C LEU A 86 -0.64 -13.49 12.76
N GLY A 87 -0.86 -14.71 13.24
CA GLY A 87 -0.75 -15.02 14.67
C GLY A 87 -1.71 -14.20 15.55
N ASP A 88 -1.17 -13.48 16.54
CA ASP A 88 -1.89 -12.64 17.50
C ASP A 88 -2.09 -11.18 17.02
N TRP A 89 -1.86 -10.92 15.73
CA TRP A 89 -1.93 -9.56 15.18
C TRP A 89 -3.31 -8.91 15.32
N LEU A 90 -4.40 -9.65 15.08
CA LEU A 90 -5.74 -9.14 15.26
C LEU A 90 -6.00 -8.83 16.75
N GLY A 91 -6.39 -7.60 17.05
CA GLY A 91 -6.59 -7.11 18.42
C GLY A 91 -5.32 -6.56 19.08
N SER A 92 -4.16 -6.59 18.40
CA SER A 92 -2.90 -6.06 18.94
C SER A 92 -3.01 -4.55 19.24
N PRO A 93 -2.79 -4.12 20.50
CA PRO A 93 -2.86 -2.71 20.89
C PRO A 93 -1.51 -2.01 20.65
N VAL A 94 -1.15 -1.85 19.37
CA VAL A 94 0.17 -1.39 18.90
C VAL A 94 0.59 -0.09 19.58
N LYS A 95 -0.29 0.92 19.59
CA LYS A 95 -0.03 2.21 20.21
C LYS A 95 0.31 2.06 21.70
N LYS A 96 -0.55 1.39 22.46
CA LYS A 96 -0.37 1.21 23.91
C LYS A 96 0.92 0.49 24.25
N ILE A 97 1.27 -0.59 23.52
CA ILE A 97 2.50 -1.35 23.77
C ILE A 97 3.74 -0.46 23.60
N LEU A 98 3.76 0.37 22.55
CA LEU A 98 4.89 1.24 22.26
C LEU A 98 4.95 2.45 23.23
N GLU A 99 3.81 3.03 23.59
CA GLU A 99 3.72 4.10 24.61
C GLU A 99 4.19 3.62 25.99
N ASP A 100 3.71 2.45 26.44
CA ASP A 100 4.09 1.86 27.73
C ASP A 100 5.58 1.51 27.76
N ARG A 101 6.15 1.07 26.63
CA ARG A 101 7.56 0.66 26.52
C ARG A 101 8.54 1.83 26.45
N PHE A 102 8.22 2.86 25.66
CA PHE A 102 9.17 3.92 25.33
C PHE A 102 8.86 5.27 25.98
N HIS A 103 7.68 5.43 26.59
CA HIS A 103 7.21 6.68 27.17
C HIS A 103 7.26 7.86 26.19
N LEU A 104 6.97 7.56 24.91
CA LEU A 104 6.89 8.53 23.82
C LEU A 104 5.47 8.54 23.24
N PRO A 105 4.99 9.67 22.70
CA PRO A 105 3.73 9.71 21.97
C PRO A 105 3.78 8.80 20.73
N VAL A 106 2.68 8.10 20.44
CA VAL A 106 2.59 7.18 19.31
C VAL A 106 1.32 7.40 18.49
N THR A 107 1.47 7.44 17.16
CA THR A 107 0.36 7.36 16.20
C THR A 107 0.46 6.07 15.39
N VAL A 108 -0.68 5.46 15.08
CA VAL A 108 -0.74 4.24 14.24
C VAL A 108 -1.75 4.46 13.13
N ILE A 109 -1.38 4.09 11.90
CA ILE A 109 -2.24 4.17 10.72
C ILE A 109 -2.02 2.95 9.81
N ASN A 110 -3.00 2.65 8.97
CA ASN A 110 -2.87 1.65 7.91
C ASN A 110 -1.71 2.00 6.93
N ASP A 111 -1.06 0.96 6.41
CA ASP A 111 0.08 1.03 5.50
C ASP A 111 -0.17 1.75 4.16
N ALA A 112 -1.30 1.51 3.49
CA ALA A 112 -1.66 2.19 2.25
C ALA A 112 -1.96 3.68 2.49
N ASN A 113 -2.64 3.98 3.59
CA ASN A 113 -2.88 5.35 4.05
C ASN A 113 -1.58 6.07 4.42
N ALA A 114 -0.65 5.39 5.08
CA ALA A 114 0.69 5.92 5.33
C ALA A 114 1.40 6.22 4.00
N ALA A 115 1.43 5.27 3.06
CA ALA A 115 2.09 5.47 1.77
C ALA A 115 1.56 6.73 1.03
N ALA A 116 0.25 6.97 1.08
CA ALA A 116 -0.35 8.18 0.50
C ALA A 116 0.18 9.47 1.16
N LEU A 117 0.18 9.53 2.50
CA LEU A 117 0.73 10.67 3.24
C LEU A 117 2.23 10.84 3.02
N GLY A 118 2.96 9.74 2.87
CA GLY A 118 4.38 9.73 2.53
C GLY A 118 4.61 10.43 1.19
N GLU A 119 3.89 10.02 0.15
CA GLU A 119 3.99 10.61 -1.18
C GLU A 119 3.59 12.09 -1.20
N GLN A 120 2.55 12.46 -0.46
CA GLN A 120 2.12 13.86 -0.33
C GLN A 120 3.15 14.74 0.38
N THR A 121 3.86 14.18 1.37
CA THR A 121 4.77 14.98 2.21
C THR A 121 6.19 15.04 1.64
N PHE A 122 6.70 13.90 1.18
CA PHE A 122 8.11 13.72 0.79
C PHE A 122 8.30 13.20 -0.63
N GLY A 123 7.24 12.71 -1.27
CA GLY A 123 7.31 12.04 -2.57
C GLY A 123 6.78 12.90 -3.72
N ARG A 124 6.18 12.22 -4.70
CA ARG A 124 5.80 12.83 -5.99
C ARG A 124 4.56 13.72 -5.90
N ALA A 125 3.73 13.54 -4.87
CA ALA A 125 2.54 14.34 -4.62
C ALA A 125 2.81 15.58 -3.74
N LYS A 126 4.08 15.98 -3.58
CA LYS A 126 4.44 17.15 -2.77
C LYS A 126 3.75 18.43 -3.27
N GLY A 127 3.02 19.09 -2.38
CA GLY A 127 2.29 20.32 -2.67
C GLY A 127 0.93 20.11 -3.34
N LYS A 128 0.48 18.86 -3.51
CA LYS A 128 -0.87 18.52 -4.00
C LYS A 128 -1.82 18.27 -2.83
N GLU A 129 -3.07 18.69 -3.00
CA GLU A 129 -4.09 18.58 -1.95
C GLU A 129 -5.12 17.50 -2.25
N ASN A 130 -5.31 17.13 -3.51
CA ASN A 130 -6.27 16.11 -3.93
C ASN A 130 -5.54 14.99 -4.69
N VAL A 131 -5.30 13.87 -4.01
CA VAL A 131 -4.40 12.80 -4.48
C VAL A 131 -5.01 11.45 -4.19
N LEU A 132 -5.01 10.57 -5.20
CA LEU A 132 -5.26 9.15 -5.03
C LEU A 132 -3.93 8.40 -5.07
N VAL A 133 -3.65 7.57 -4.08
CA VAL A 133 -2.55 6.61 -4.15
C VAL A 133 -3.14 5.21 -4.18
N VAL A 134 -2.79 4.45 -5.21
CA VAL A 134 -3.28 3.09 -5.45
C VAL A 134 -2.09 2.15 -5.44
N THR A 135 -2.05 1.23 -4.48
CA THR A 135 -1.00 0.22 -4.36
C THR A 135 -1.47 -1.07 -5.02
N VAL A 136 -0.78 -1.48 -6.09
CA VAL A 136 -1.06 -2.72 -6.81
C VAL A 136 -0.05 -3.79 -6.39
N GLY A 137 -0.51 -4.79 -5.64
CA GLY A 137 0.29 -5.92 -5.20
C GLY A 137 -0.54 -7.21 -5.22
N THR A 138 -0.37 -8.09 -4.23
CA THR A 138 -1.24 -9.27 -4.06
C THR A 138 -2.72 -8.85 -4.02
N GLY A 139 -3.00 -7.73 -3.35
CA GLY A 139 -4.30 -7.06 -3.31
C GLY A 139 -4.26 -5.68 -3.95
N ILE A 140 -5.35 -4.91 -3.77
CA ILE A 140 -5.38 -3.47 -4.04
C ILE A 140 -5.60 -2.73 -2.73
N GLY A 141 -4.63 -1.89 -2.38
CA GLY A 141 -4.78 -0.92 -1.30
C GLY A 141 -4.75 0.50 -1.86
N GLY A 142 -5.07 1.47 -1.03
CA GLY A 142 -4.84 2.86 -1.39
C GLY A 142 -5.14 3.82 -0.26
N GLY A 143 -4.79 5.08 -0.51
CA GLY A 143 -5.13 6.21 0.35
C GLY A 143 -5.71 7.33 -0.51
N ILE A 144 -6.67 8.04 0.05
CA ILE A 144 -7.37 9.15 -0.61
C ILE A 144 -7.09 10.39 0.21
N ILE A 145 -6.50 11.39 -0.43
CA ILE A 145 -6.25 12.70 0.15
C ILE A 145 -7.17 13.69 -0.55
N GLU A 146 -7.94 14.43 0.23
CA GLU A 146 -8.85 15.46 -0.25
C GLU A 146 -8.69 16.71 0.61
N ASN A 147 -8.52 17.87 -0.02
CA ASN A 147 -8.20 19.14 0.65
C ASN A 147 -7.00 19.03 1.61
N GLY A 148 -5.95 18.33 1.17
CA GLY A 148 -4.71 18.17 1.91
C GLY A 148 -4.80 17.17 3.06
N ARG A 149 -5.94 16.51 3.26
CA ARG A 149 -6.19 15.61 4.39
C ARG A 149 -6.60 14.23 3.93
N LEU A 150 -6.11 13.21 4.64
CA LEU A 150 -6.48 11.83 4.37
C LEU A 150 -7.96 11.57 4.73
N ILE A 151 -8.69 10.89 3.84
CA ILE A 151 -10.05 10.42 4.10
C ILE A 151 -9.98 9.16 4.96
N GLN A 152 -10.20 9.34 6.26
CA GLN A 152 -10.07 8.26 7.26
C GLN A 152 -11.41 7.69 7.73
N GLY A 153 -12.52 8.40 7.49
CA GLY A 153 -13.82 8.05 8.07
C GLY A 153 -13.80 8.04 9.61
N ARG A 154 -14.83 7.45 10.21
CA ARG A 154 -15.05 7.51 11.68
C ARG A 154 -13.98 6.81 12.52
N ARG A 155 -13.42 5.70 12.02
CA ARG A 155 -12.49 4.83 12.77
C ARG A 155 -11.07 4.81 12.21
N GLY A 156 -10.79 5.53 11.12
CA GLY A 156 -9.48 5.42 10.45
C GLY A 156 -9.38 4.34 9.36
N ILE A 157 -10.50 3.72 9.00
CA ILE A 157 -10.60 2.64 8.02
C ILE A 157 -11.29 3.07 6.72
N GLY A 158 -11.41 4.38 6.49
CA GLY A 158 -11.83 4.93 5.19
C GLY A 158 -10.78 4.64 4.12
N GLY A 159 -11.21 4.60 2.86
CA GLY A 159 -10.30 4.43 1.72
C GLY A 159 -9.99 2.97 1.35
N GLU A 160 -10.83 2.00 1.74
CA GLU A 160 -10.74 0.58 1.31
C GLU A 160 -11.09 0.40 -0.18
N ILE A 161 -10.34 1.07 -1.06
CA ILE A 161 -10.60 1.14 -2.51
C ILE A 161 -10.47 -0.21 -3.21
N GLY A 162 -9.78 -1.19 -2.61
CA GLY A 162 -9.75 -2.55 -3.16
C GLY A 162 -11.11 -3.25 -3.11
N HIS A 163 -12.00 -2.84 -2.20
CA HIS A 163 -13.21 -3.59 -1.86
C HIS A 163 -14.52 -2.99 -2.40
N TYR A 164 -14.50 -1.83 -3.05
CA TYR A 164 -15.71 -1.36 -3.74
C TYR A 164 -15.96 -2.21 -5.00
N ILE A 165 -17.24 -2.33 -5.37
CA ILE A 165 -17.71 -3.27 -6.38
C ILE A 165 -17.58 -2.63 -7.76
N ILE A 166 -16.82 -3.26 -8.66
CA ILE A 166 -16.70 -2.87 -10.07
C ILE A 166 -17.42 -3.84 -11.01
N ASN A 167 -17.76 -5.04 -10.53
CA ASN A 167 -18.56 -6.00 -11.27
C ASN A 167 -19.62 -6.63 -10.37
N PHE A 168 -20.88 -6.24 -10.54
CA PHE A 168 -21.98 -6.65 -9.65
C PHE A 168 -22.23 -8.18 -9.62
N ASP A 169 -21.95 -8.90 -10.71
CA ASP A 169 -22.08 -10.36 -10.79
C ASP A 169 -20.76 -11.11 -10.58
N GLY A 170 -19.76 -10.37 -10.13
CA GLY A 170 -18.36 -10.75 -10.19
C GLY A 170 -17.93 -11.90 -9.27
N VAL A 171 -16.61 -12.11 -9.22
CA VAL A 171 -15.99 -13.19 -8.44
C VAL A 171 -16.05 -12.89 -6.94
N GLU A 172 -16.08 -13.94 -6.13
CA GLU A 172 -16.08 -13.83 -4.67
C GLU A 172 -14.80 -13.18 -4.14
N CYS A 173 -14.96 -12.35 -3.11
CA CYS A 173 -13.87 -11.69 -2.40
C CYS A 173 -13.80 -12.21 -0.95
N PRO A 174 -12.59 -12.43 -0.40
CA PRO A 174 -12.44 -12.83 1.00
C PRO A 174 -13.05 -11.86 2.02
N CYS A 175 -13.32 -10.61 1.63
CA CYS A 175 -14.02 -9.65 2.47
C CYS A 175 -15.52 -9.97 2.67
N GLY A 176 -16.06 -10.99 1.99
CA GLY A 176 -17.47 -11.41 2.06
C GLY A 176 -18.36 -10.86 0.95
N ASN A 177 -17.86 -9.93 0.12
CA ASN A 177 -18.57 -9.41 -1.05
C ASN A 177 -18.21 -10.18 -2.33
N ARG A 178 -18.80 -9.75 -3.46
CA ARG A 178 -18.45 -10.19 -4.81
C ARG A 178 -18.13 -8.97 -5.67
N GLY A 179 -17.27 -9.14 -6.67
CA GLY A 179 -17.03 -8.08 -7.65
C GLY A 179 -16.11 -6.95 -7.23
N CYS A 180 -15.40 -7.10 -6.11
CA CYS A 180 -14.48 -6.10 -5.58
C CYS A 180 -13.37 -5.76 -6.58
N PHE A 181 -12.99 -4.49 -6.68
CA PHE A 181 -11.92 -3.99 -7.55
C PHE A 181 -10.64 -4.83 -7.50
N GLU A 182 -10.18 -5.15 -6.29
CA GLU A 182 -9.00 -5.99 -6.03
C GLU A 182 -9.01 -7.30 -6.82
N ARG A 183 -10.18 -7.93 -6.94
CA ARG A 183 -10.31 -9.24 -7.57
C ARG A 183 -10.04 -9.23 -9.07
N TYR A 184 -9.92 -8.05 -9.67
CA TYR A 184 -9.65 -7.87 -11.08
C TYR A 184 -8.36 -7.09 -11.34
N GLY A 185 -8.04 -6.09 -10.51
CA GLY A 185 -6.89 -5.21 -10.74
C GLY A 185 -5.63 -5.57 -9.96
N SER A 186 -5.65 -6.50 -9.01
CA SER A 186 -4.43 -6.85 -8.27
C SER A 186 -3.47 -7.73 -9.08
N THR A 187 -2.19 -7.79 -8.71
CA THR A 187 -1.24 -8.79 -9.24
C THR A 187 -1.72 -10.21 -8.93
N GLY A 188 -2.39 -10.44 -7.79
CA GLY A 188 -3.01 -11.73 -7.48
C GLY A 188 -4.12 -12.10 -8.48
N ALA A 189 -4.88 -11.11 -8.97
CA ALA A 189 -5.86 -11.32 -10.04
C ALA A 189 -5.20 -11.65 -11.38
N LEU A 190 -4.10 -10.97 -11.73
CA LEU A 190 -3.32 -11.28 -12.93
C LEU A 190 -2.77 -12.71 -12.91
N VAL A 191 -2.10 -13.09 -11.82
CA VAL A 191 -1.56 -14.45 -11.63
C VAL A 191 -2.67 -15.48 -11.75
N ARG A 192 -3.82 -15.28 -11.08
CA ARG A 192 -4.96 -16.20 -11.19
C ARG A 192 -5.44 -16.36 -12.63
N ARG A 193 -5.65 -15.27 -13.37
CA ARG A 193 -6.08 -15.31 -14.79
C ARG A 193 -5.09 -16.10 -15.65
N PHE A 194 -3.80 -15.92 -15.40
CA PHE A 194 -2.74 -16.62 -16.12
C PHE A 194 -2.73 -18.11 -15.80
N THR A 195 -2.82 -18.47 -14.51
CA THR A 195 -2.81 -19.86 -14.06
C THR A 195 -4.07 -20.64 -14.50
N GLU A 196 -5.21 -19.97 -14.61
CA GLU A 196 -6.46 -20.57 -15.12
C GLU A 196 -6.41 -20.86 -16.63
N ASN A 197 -5.46 -20.29 -17.38
CA ASN A 197 -5.28 -20.53 -18.81
C ASN A 197 -4.27 -21.65 -19.08
N VAL A 198 -4.72 -22.90 -18.92
CA VAL A 198 -3.89 -24.11 -19.06
C VAL A 198 -3.19 -24.19 -20.42
N ALA A 199 -3.88 -23.83 -21.50
CA ALA A 199 -3.29 -23.86 -22.85
C ALA A 199 -2.12 -22.88 -23.00
N LEU A 200 -2.20 -21.70 -22.36
CA LEU A 200 -1.12 -20.74 -22.35
C LEU A 200 0.07 -21.22 -21.52
N LEU A 201 -0.18 -21.84 -20.36
CA LEU A 201 0.89 -22.43 -19.55
C LEU A 201 1.64 -23.53 -20.31
N GLU A 202 0.91 -24.43 -20.98
CA GLU A 202 1.50 -25.50 -21.80
C GLU A 202 2.31 -24.93 -22.97
N LYS A 203 1.81 -23.89 -23.64
CA LYS A 203 2.50 -23.19 -24.73
C LYS A 203 3.84 -22.61 -24.28
N LEU A 204 3.89 -22.03 -23.08
CA LEU A 204 5.08 -21.36 -22.55
C LEU A 204 6.00 -22.30 -21.76
N GLY A 205 5.54 -23.52 -21.44
CA GLY A 205 6.29 -24.46 -20.61
C GLY A 205 6.49 -23.98 -19.16
N VAL A 206 5.53 -23.20 -18.64
CA VAL A 206 5.59 -22.62 -17.29
C VAL A 206 4.68 -23.40 -16.36
N PRO A 207 5.21 -24.03 -15.28
CA PRO A 207 4.39 -24.67 -14.26
C PRO A 207 3.50 -23.65 -13.54
N ALA A 208 2.28 -24.06 -13.18
CA ALA A 208 1.29 -23.20 -12.53
C ALA A 208 1.80 -22.59 -11.22
N GLU A 209 2.58 -23.36 -10.46
CA GLU A 209 3.20 -23.00 -9.18
C GLU A 209 4.30 -21.94 -9.29
N ASP A 210 4.92 -21.80 -10.46
CA ASP A 210 6.02 -20.86 -10.69
C ASP A 210 5.53 -19.50 -11.18
N VAL A 211 4.24 -19.39 -11.56
CA VAL A 211 3.65 -18.16 -12.10
C VAL A 211 3.65 -17.05 -11.05
N ASN A 212 4.31 -15.95 -11.41
CA ASN A 212 4.27 -14.71 -10.66
C ASN A 212 4.35 -13.51 -11.61
N GLY A 213 4.19 -12.29 -11.09
CA GLY A 213 4.19 -11.07 -11.91
C GLY A 213 5.45 -10.93 -12.78
N LYS A 214 6.63 -11.31 -12.28
CA LYS A 214 7.87 -11.26 -13.06
C LYS A 214 7.83 -12.25 -14.22
N VAL A 215 7.44 -13.50 -13.98
CA VAL A 215 7.33 -14.53 -15.03
C VAL A 215 6.37 -14.10 -16.13
N ILE A 216 5.24 -13.50 -15.77
CA ILE A 216 4.26 -13.01 -16.76
C ILE A 216 4.87 -11.88 -17.61
N PHE A 217 5.54 -10.92 -16.98
CA PHE A 217 6.15 -9.80 -17.70
C PHE A 217 7.35 -10.21 -18.56
N ASP A 218 8.11 -11.23 -18.15
CA ASP A 218 9.21 -11.80 -18.93
C ASP A 218 8.73 -12.48 -20.24
N HIS A 219 7.43 -12.77 -20.38
CA HIS A 219 6.82 -13.38 -21.58
C HIS A 219 5.93 -12.42 -22.38
N LEU A 220 6.06 -11.10 -22.21
CA LEU A 220 5.21 -10.10 -22.90
C LEU A 220 5.31 -10.11 -24.43
N ASP A 221 6.37 -10.67 -25.00
CA ASP A 221 6.51 -10.82 -26.45
C ASP A 221 5.50 -11.82 -27.05
N ASP A 222 4.89 -12.68 -26.21
CA ASP A 222 3.81 -13.56 -26.63
C ASP A 222 2.46 -12.80 -26.68
N ALA A 223 1.75 -12.93 -27.80
CA ALA A 223 0.52 -12.20 -28.05
C ALA A 223 -0.59 -12.50 -27.02
N ASP A 224 -0.71 -13.74 -26.53
CA ASP A 224 -1.75 -14.14 -25.58
C ASP A 224 -1.43 -13.61 -24.17
N VAL A 225 -0.15 -13.59 -23.81
CA VAL A 225 0.35 -12.97 -22.57
C VAL A 225 0.10 -11.47 -22.58
N SER A 226 0.49 -10.80 -23.67
CA SER A 226 0.29 -9.37 -23.86
C SER A 226 -1.19 -8.99 -23.78
N ALA A 227 -2.07 -9.75 -24.44
CA ALA A 227 -3.52 -9.56 -24.36
C ALA A 227 -4.06 -9.73 -22.93
N THR A 228 -3.55 -10.73 -22.18
CA THR A 228 -3.92 -10.97 -20.79
C THR A 228 -3.52 -9.80 -19.88
N VAL A 229 -2.29 -9.30 -20.02
CA VAL A 229 -1.79 -8.14 -19.27
C VAL A 229 -2.58 -6.89 -19.64
N ASN A 230 -2.86 -6.64 -20.92
CA ASN A 230 -3.64 -5.47 -21.35
C ASN A 230 -5.07 -5.48 -20.76
N SER A 231 -5.75 -6.64 -20.75
CA SER A 231 -7.07 -6.82 -20.12
C SER A 231 -7.03 -6.63 -18.59
N TRP A 232 -5.92 -6.99 -17.96
CA TRP A 232 -5.69 -6.70 -16.54
C TRP A 232 -5.50 -5.19 -16.29
N ILE A 233 -4.72 -4.50 -17.14
CA ILE A 233 -4.56 -3.04 -17.08
C ILE A 233 -5.91 -2.34 -17.30
N ASP A 234 -6.77 -2.82 -18.21
CA ASP A 234 -8.14 -2.31 -18.37
C ASP A 234 -8.94 -2.40 -17.07
N SER A 235 -8.81 -3.51 -16.34
CA SER A 235 -9.49 -3.69 -15.06
C SER A 235 -9.04 -2.66 -14.03
N ILE A 236 -7.74 -2.34 -13.99
CA ILE A 236 -7.16 -1.30 -13.13
C ILE A 236 -7.67 0.09 -13.55
N ALA A 237 -7.63 0.38 -14.85
CA ALA A 237 -8.08 1.66 -15.39
C ALA A 237 -9.55 1.93 -15.05
N PHE A 238 -10.45 0.96 -15.26
CA PHE A 238 -11.87 1.11 -14.90
C PHE A 238 -12.07 1.38 -13.43
N GLY A 239 -11.29 0.71 -12.58
CA GLY A 239 -11.34 0.96 -11.16
C GLY A 239 -10.98 2.41 -10.82
N ILE A 240 -9.82 2.84 -11.32
CA ILE A 240 -9.31 4.19 -11.07
C ILE A 240 -10.20 5.27 -11.68
N ILE A 241 -10.77 5.07 -12.88
CA ILE A 241 -11.69 6.03 -13.51
C ILE A 241 -12.90 6.28 -12.62
N GLY A 242 -13.47 5.24 -12.00
CA GLY A 242 -14.57 5.41 -11.05
C GLY A 242 -14.17 6.30 -9.87
N LEU A 243 -12.98 6.09 -9.31
CA LEU A 243 -12.45 6.93 -8.23
C LEU A 243 -12.15 8.36 -8.69
N VAL A 244 -11.62 8.55 -9.90
CA VAL A 244 -11.41 9.87 -10.51
C VAL A 244 -12.73 10.63 -10.61
N HIS A 245 -13.82 9.97 -11.04
CA HIS A 245 -15.13 10.62 -11.12
C HIS A 245 -15.75 10.94 -9.76
N ILE A 246 -15.38 10.22 -8.71
CA ILE A 246 -15.87 10.47 -7.34
C ILE A 246 -15.08 11.60 -6.66
N PHE A 247 -13.75 11.58 -6.77
CA PHE A 247 -12.86 12.43 -5.98
C PHE A 247 -12.22 13.58 -6.76
N ASN A 248 -12.26 13.55 -8.10
CA ASN A 248 -11.64 14.55 -8.98
C ASN A 248 -10.22 14.96 -8.55
N PRO A 249 -9.28 14.01 -8.44
CA PRO A 249 -7.94 14.29 -7.93
C PRO A 249 -7.10 15.09 -8.94
N GLU A 250 -6.08 15.78 -8.43
CA GLU A 250 -5.03 16.39 -9.24
C GLU A 250 -4.02 15.33 -9.72
N MET A 251 -3.83 14.26 -8.93
CA MET A 251 -2.86 13.22 -9.19
C MET A 251 -3.33 11.84 -8.74
N VAL A 252 -3.06 10.82 -9.56
CA VAL A 252 -3.14 9.40 -9.20
C VAL A 252 -1.72 8.84 -9.19
N LEU A 253 -1.28 8.33 -8.05
CA LEU A 253 0.00 7.64 -7.90
C LEU A 253 -0.21 6.13 -7.82
N ILE A 254 0.53 5.39 -8.64
CA ILE A 254 0.50 3.93 -8.67
C ILE A 254 1.73 3.40 -7.92
N GLY A 255 1.49 2.74 -6.79
CA GLY A 255 2.50 2.07 -5.99
C GLY A 255 2.49 0.55 -6.15
N GLY A 256 3.37 -0.11 -5.39
CA GLY A 256 3.53 -1.57 -5.42
C GLY A 256 4.68 -2.03 -6.33
N GLY A 257 5.09 -3.28 -6.21
CA GLY A 257 6.29 -3.80 -6.87
C GLY A 257 6.26 -3.66 -8.40
N ILE A 258 5.07 -3.79 -8.99
CA ILE A 258 4.85 -3.73 -10.44
C ILE A 258 4.92 -2.30 -11.01
N SER A 259 4.81 -1.27 -10.17
CA SER A 259 4.89 0.14 -10.60
C SER A 259 6.26 0.56 -11.17
N ARG A 260 7.26 -0.32 -11.08
CA ARG A 260 8.59 -0.12 -11.69
C ARG A 260 8.58 -0.31 -13.21
N GLU A 261 7.58 -0.99 -13.75
CA GLU A 261 7.43 -1.24 -15.18
C GLU A 261 6.75 -0.02 -15.85
N ASP A 262 7.51 0.97 -16.31
CA ASP A 262 6.91 2.17 -16.93
C ASP A 262 6.24 1.84 -18.27
N GLU A 263 7.02 1.36 -19.24
CA GLU A 263 6.61 1.11 -20.63
C GLU A 263 5.46 0.10 -20.72
N HIS A 264 5.49 -0.95 -19.91
CA HIS A 264 4.56 -2.07 -20.00
C HIS A 264 3.38 -1.97 -19.03
N PHE A 265 3.40 -1.04 -18.08
CA PHE A 265 2.34 -0.92 -17.08
C PHE A 265 1.90 0.52 -16.83
N ILE A 266 2.78 1.40 -16.33
CA ILE A 266 2.38 2.77 -15.93
C ILE A 266 1.89 3.59 -17.12
N ARG A 267 2.61 3.56 -18.24
CA ARG A 267 2.23 4.32 -19.44
C ARG A 267 0.92 3.83 -20.07
N PRO A 268 0.72 2.52 -20.34
CA PRO A 268 -0.56 2.02 -20.82
C PRO A 268 -1.72 2.32 -19.86
N LEU A 269 -1.48 2.22 -18.55
CA LEU A 269 -2.50 2.52 -17.54
C LEU A 269 -2.89 4.01 -17.55
N ARG A 270 -1.89 4.91 -17.58
CA ARG A 270 -2.09 6.37 -17.70
C ARG A 270 -2.95 6.70 -18.92
N GLU A 271 -2.61 6.16 -20.08
CA GLU A 271 -3.36 6.40 -21.32
C GLU A 271 -4.81 5.94 -21.22
N LYS A 272 -5.05 4.74 -20.68
CA LYS A 272 -6.43 4.22 -20.50
C LYS A 272 -7.24 5.05 -19.51
N ILE A 273 -6.65 5.52 -18.42
CA ILE A 273 -7.33 6.38 -17.45
C ILE A 273 -7.70 7.72 -18.09
N LEU A 274 -6.74 8.39 -18.72
CA LEU A 274 -6.96 9.72 -19.31
C LEU A 274 -7.98 9.67 -20.46
N ASN A 275 -7.95 8.61 -21.28
CA ASN A 275 -8.91 8.43 -22.38
C ASN A 275 -10.30 7.96 -21.90
N GLY A 276 -10.37 7.23 -20.78
CA GLY A 276 -11.62 6.69 -20.24
C GLY A 276 -12.34 7.65 -19.29
N ALA A 277 -11.65 8.63 -18.71
CA ALA A 277 -12.27 9.65 -17.87
C ALA A 277 -13.03 10.70 -18.70
N MET A 278 -14.01 11.36 -18.09
CA MET A 278 -14.67 12.50 -18.71
C MET A 278 -13.65 13.62 -18.95
N GLU A 279 -13.77 14.34 -20.07
CA GLU A 279 -12.78 15.33 -20.53
C GLU A 279 -12.34 16.32 -19.42
N GLN A 280 -13.29 16.84 -18.64
CA GLN A 280 -13.00 17.81 -17.58
C GLN A 280 -12.25 17.20 -16.39
N PHE A 281 -12.45 15.90 -16.12
CA PHE A 281 -11.72 15.18 -15.07
C PHE A 281 -10.32 14.73 -15.54
N ALA A 282 -10.14 14.50 -16.84
CA ALA A 282 -8.83 14.17 -17.41
C ALA A 282 -7.92 15.41 -17.54
N LYS A 283 -8.50 16.60 -17.68
CA LYS A 283 -7.76 17.84 -17.89
C LYS A 283 -6.94 18.22 -16.65
N GLY A 284 -5.62 18.10 -16.76
CA GLY A 284 -4.68 18.43 -15.69
C GLY A 284 -4.49 17.30 -14.66
N LEU A 285 -5.10 16.14 -14.88
CA LEU A 285 -4.88 14.94 -14.09
C LEU A 285 -3.50 14.35 -14.41
N GLU A 286 -2.65 14.20 -13.39
CA GLU A 286 -1.38 13.51 -13.49
C GLU A 286 -1.54 12.05 -13.05
N VAL A 287 -1.03 11.08 -13.82
CA VAL A 287 -1.02 9.66 -13.41
C VAL A 287 0.41 9.15 -13.49
N GLU A 288 1.01 8.81 -12.36
CA GLU A 288 2.44 8.53 -12.26
C GLU A 288 2.75 7.35 -11.33
N ALA A 289 3.94 6.77 -11.47
CA ALA A 289 4.46 5.84 -10.46
C ALA A 289 4.78 6.57 -9.15
N ALA A 290 4.51 5.92 -8.02
CA ALA A 290 4.93 6.38 -6.69
C ALA A 290 6.47 6.46 -6.58
N ALA A 291 7.00 7.46 -5.87
CA ALA A 291 8.44 7.76 -5.85
C ALA A 291 9.18 7.15 -4.65
N LEU A 292 8.51 6.92 -3.52
CA LEU A 292 9.15 6.54 -2.26
C LEU A 292 9.40 5.03 -2.14
N GLY A 293 8.78 4.22 -3.01
CA GLY A 293 8.94 2.77 -3.05
C GLY A 293 8.78 2.14 -1.67
N ASN A 294 9.77 1.33 -1.26
CA ASN A 294 9.72 0.59 0.00
C ASN A 294 9.79 1.46 1.26
N ASN A 295 9.98 2.79 1.13
CA ASN A 295 10.01 3.71 2.27
C ASN A 295 8.70 4.50 2.42
N ALA A 296 7.72 4.32 1.53
CA ALA A 296 6.47 5.06 1.55
C ALA A 296 5.70 4.91 2.89
N GLY A 297 5.55 3.68 3.39
CA GLY A 297 4.89 3.41 4.68
C GLY A 297 5.65 4.02 5.86
N LEU A 298 6.97 3.82 5.92
CA LEU A 298 7.84 4.36 6.96
C LEU A 298 7.78 5.90 7.04
N LEU A 299 7.95 6.59 5.90
CA LEU A 299 7.94 8.04 5.84
C LEU A 299 6.52 8.59 6.05
N GLY A 300 5.52 7.90 5.53
CA GLY A 300 4.11 8.19 5.72
C GLY A 300 3.66 8.17 7.17
N ALA A 301 4.16 7.20 7.94
CA ALA A 301 3.89 7.10 9.37
C ALA A 301 4.42 8.33 10.13
N CYS A 302 5.62 8.81 9.76
CA CYS A 302 6.19 10.04 10.32
C CYS A 302 5.41 11.29 9.87
N ALA A 303 4.96 11.35 8.61
CA ALA A 303 4.09 12.43 8.15
C ALA A 303 2.77 12.48 8.93
N TYR A 304 2.14 11.31 9.15
CA TYR A 304 0.92 11.21 9.92
C TYR A 304 1.09 11.67 11.37
N PHE A 305 2.19 11.29 12.02
CA PHE A 305 2.52 11.76 13.36
C PHE A 305 2.53 13.30 13.43
N ARG A 306 3.23 13.96 12.49
CA ARG A 306 3.35 15.43 12.43
C ARG A 306 2.06 16.17 12.15
N GLN A 307 1.07 15.52 11.53
CA GLN A 307 -0.24 16.12 11.30
C GLN A 307 -1.14 16.07 12.55
N ASN A 308 -0.78 15.27 13.55
CA ASN A 308 -1.60 14.99 14.73
C ASN A 308 -0.95 15.45 16.05
N PHE A 309 0.25 16.04 15.99
CA PHE A 309 1.00 16.63 17.10
C PHE A 309 1.65 17.94 16.65
#